data_AF-A0A3B8NIQ3-F1
#
_entry.id   AF-A0A3B8NIQ3-F1
#
_cell.length_a   1.000
_cell.length_b   1.000
_cell.length_c   1.000
_cell.angle_alpha   90.00
_cell.angle_beta   90.00
_cell.angle_gamma   90.00
#
_symmetry.space_group_name_H-M   'P 1'
#
loop_
_entity.id
_entity.type
_entity.pdbx_description
1 polymer ?
#
loop_
_entity_poly.entity_id
_entity_poly.type
_entity_poly.pdbx_seq_one_letter_code
_entity_poly.pdbx_strand_id
1 'polypeptide(L)'
;KTMLVTGKYIWHAKNSASELKKSLDGSLWPQLMAKSGYDTFFTGKWHIKADANHVFGTARNIRGGMPRQTPQGYNRPLADGTDPWDPSDPKFGGFWAG
;
A
#
# COMPACT_ATOMS: atom_id res chain seq x y z
N LYS A 1 8.11 -3.04 -0.09
CA LYS A 1 6.75 -3.45 0.33
C LYS A 1 6.66 -4.96 0.54
N THR A 2 6.75 -5.77 -0.52
CA THR A 2 6.60 -7.23 -0.43
C THR A 2 7.63 -7.90 0.47
N MET A 3 8.89 -7.44 0.42
CA MET A 3 9.99 -7.96 1.23
C MET A 3 9.69 -7.99 2.73
N LEU A 4 9.06 -6.93 3.26
CA LEU A 4 8.75 -6.84 4.69
C LEU A 4 7.75 -7.91 5.12
N VAL A 5 6.73 -8.15 4.30
CA VAL A 5 5.64 -9.08 4.67
C VAL A 5 6.01 -10.53 4.39
N THR A 6 6.88 -10.79 3.40
CA THR A 6 7.33 -12.14 3.04
C THR A 6 8.67 -12.55 3.63
N GLY A 7 9.46 -11.62 4.18
CA GLY A 7 10.84 -11.86 4.63
C GLY A 7 11.86 -12.13 3.51
N LYS A 8 11.47 -11.97 2.24
CA LYS A 8 12.31 -12.31 1.07
C LYS A 8 13.11 -11.11 0.56
N TYR A 9 14.29 -11.37 0.01
CA TYR A 9 15.11 -10.37 -0.70
C TYR A 9 14.50 -9.93 -2.04
N ILE A 10 15.00 -8.82 -2.59
CA ILE A 10 14.41 -8.06 -3.72
C ILE A 10 13.88 -8.94 -4.86
N TRP A 11 14.73 -9.80 -5.46
CA TRP A 11 14.33 -10.61 -6.62
C TRP A 11 13.32 -11.71 -6.28
N HIS A 12 13.48 -12.36 -5.13
CA HIS A 12 12.53 -13.36 -4.65
C HIS A 12 11.18 -12.73 -4.26
N ALA A 13 11.21 -11.52 -3.70
CA ALA A 13 10.01 -10.74 -3.38
C ALA A 13 9.31 -10.24 -4.64
N LYS A 14 10.05 -9.85 -5.68
CA LYS A 14 9.51 -9.52 -7.01
C LYS A 14 8.77 -10.72 -7.60
N ASN A 15 9.39 -11.90 -7.59
CA ASN A 15 8.78 -13.12 -8.10
C ASN A 15 7.55 -13.54 -7.28
N SER A 16 7.59 -13.37 -5.96
CA SER A 16 6.43 -13.67 -5.10
C SER A 16 5.29 -12.64 -5.24
N ALA A 17 5.54 -11.47 -5.82
CA ALA A 17 4.53 -10.42 -5.97
C ALA A 17 3.49 -10.71 -7.06
N SER A 18 3.73 -11.64 -7.99
CA SER A 18 2.67 -12.18 -8.86
C SER A 18 1.80 -13.18 -8.11
N GLU A 19 2.42 -14.03 -7.28
CA GLU A 19 1.78 -15.14 -6.57
C GLU A 19 1.00 -14.71 -5.32
N LEU A 20 1.31 -13.54 -4.75
CA LEU A 20 0.60 -12.94 -3.61
C LEU A 20 -0.92 -12.77 -3.83
N LYS A 21 -1.40 -12.82 -5.08
CA LYS A 21 -2.83 -12.78 -5.41
C LYS A 21 -3.52 -14.14 -5.33
N LYS A 22 -2.76 -15.25 -5.39
CA LYS A 22 -3.29 -16.60 -5.66
C LYS A 22 -3.34 -17.50 -4.44
N SER A 23 -2.37 -17.42 -3.52
CA SER A 23 -2.43 -18.03 -2.20
C SER A 23 -1.07 -17.84 -1.54
N LEU A 24 -1.06 -17.16 -0.40
CA LEU A 24 0.06 -17.24 0.54
C LEU A 24 -0.50 -17.36 1.95
N ASP A 25 -1.38 -18.34 2.15
CA ASP A 25 -1.88 -18.67 3.47
C ASP A 25 -0.78 -19.33 4.29
N GLY A 26 -0.49 -18.76 5.45
CA GLY A 26 0.41 -19.32 6.46
C GLY A 26 1.89 -19.05 6.25
N SER A 27 2.29 -18.24 5.26
CA SER A 27 3.72 -17.95 4.98
C SER A 27 4.12 -16.50 5.20
N LEU A 28 3.16 -15.59 5.40
CA LEU A 28 3.42 -14.19 5.68
C LEU A 28 3.67 -14.02 7.19
N TRP A 29 4.55 -13.10 7.58
CA TRP A 29 4.89 -12.93 9.01
C TRP A 29 3.66 -12.72 9.90
N PRO A 30 2.59 -11.98 9.52
CA PRO A 30 1.44 -11.80 10.42
C PRO A 30 0.73 -13.12 10.68
N GLN A 31 0.62 -13.98 9.67
CA GLN A 31 0.02 -15.31 9.81
C GLN A 31 0.92 -16.24 10.63
N LEU A 32 2.24 -16.14 10.49
CA LEU A 32 3.20 -16.91 11.30
C LEU A 32 3.14 -16.49 12.79
N MET A 33 3.02 -15.20 13.06
CA MET A 33 2.85 -14.66 14.42
C MET A 33 1.50 -15.09 15.01
N ALA A 34 0.41 -14.99 14.23
CA ALA A 34 -0.90 -15.48 14.64
C ALA A 34 -0.89 -16.97 14.99
N LYS A 35 -0.24 -17.81 14.17
CA LYS A 35 -0.06 -19.24 14.45
C LYS A 35 0.73 -19.50 15.73
N SER A 36 1.62 -18.58 16.10
CA SER A 36 2.41 -18.67 17.33
C SER A 36 1.68 -18.10 18.56
N GLY A 37 0.41 -17.72 18.42
CA GLY A 37 -0.45 -17.24 19.51
C GLY A 37 -0.45 -15.72 19.70
N TYR A 38 0.08 -14.94 18.75
CA TYR A 38 0.06 -13.47 18.82
C TYR A 38 -1.15 -12.87 18.11
N ASP A 39 -1.72 -11.83 18.69
CA ASP A 39 -2.66 -10.98 17.96
C ASP A 39 -1.92 -10.09 16.96
N THR A 40 -2.45 -10.01 15.74
CA THR A 40 -1.83 -9.23 14.66
C THR A 40 -2.77 -8.14 14.15
N PHE A 41 -2.25 -6.92 14.15
CA PHE A 41 -3.00 -5.72 13.81
C PHE A 41 -2.37 -4.98 12.65
N PHE A 42 -3.20 -4.38 11.80
CA PHE A 42 -2.76 -3.47 10.74
C PHE A 42 -3.66 -2.24 10.62
N THR A 43 -3.02 -1.08 10.46
CA THR A 43 -3.69 0.20 10.13
C THR A 43 -2.83 1.05 9.21
N GLY A 44 -3.45 1.73 8.24
CA GLY A 44 -2.78 2.67 7.35
C GLY A 44 -2.48 2.10 5.95
N LYS A 45 -1.33 2.51 5.40
CA LYS A 45 -1.00 2.32 3.98
C LYS A 45 -0.65 0.87 3.63
N TRP A 46 -1.49 0.25 2.80
CA TRP A 46 -1.29 -1.09 2.28
C TRP A 46 -1.04 -1.06 0.78
N HIS A 47 0.13 -1.55 0.38
CA HIS A 47 0.57 -1.53 -1.02
C HIS A 47 0.92 -2.94 -1.54
N ILE A 48 0.53 -3.99 -0.82
CA ILE A 48 0.75 -5.39 -1.23
C ILE A 48 -0.53 -5.92 -1.89
N LYS A 49 -0.38 -6.85 -2.84
CA LYS A 49 -1.52 -7.36 -3.62
C LYS A 49 -2.47 -8.27 -2.83
N ALA A 50 -1.98 -8.91 -1.77
CA ALA A 50 -2.81 -9.72 -0.87
C ALA A 50 -3.76 -8.81 -0.09
N ASP A 51 -4.94 -9.30 0.30
CA ASP A 51 -5.87 -8.53 1.13
C ASP A 51 -5.35 -8.42 2.58
N ALA A 52 -5.19 -7.20 3.08
CA ALA A 52 -4.75 -6.97 4.46
C ALA A 52 -5.70 -7.59 5.50
N ASN A 53 -7.01 -7.67 5.21
CA ASN A 53 -7.99 -8.28 6.10
C ASN A 53 -7.82 -9.81 6.23
N HIS A 54 -7.22 -10.43 5.21
CA HIS A 54 -6.92 -11.86 5.21
C HIS A 54 -5.52 -12.15 5.78
N VAL A 55 -4.60 -11.18 5.66
CA VAL A 55 -3.23 -11.33 6.15
C VAL A 55 -3.13 -11.12 7.67
N PHE A 56 -3.83 -10.12 8.22
CA PHE A 56 -3.79 -9.80 9.65
C PHE A 56 -5.08 -10.24 10.34
N GLY A 57 -4.97 -10.62 11.62
CA GLY A 57 -6.15 -10.96 12.43
C GLY A 57 -7.12 -9.79 12.60
N THR A 58 -6.60 -8.56 12.68
CA THR A 58 -7.42 -7.34 12.65
C THR A 58 -6.77 -6.28 11.76
N ALA A 59 -7.41 -5.93 10.65
CA ALA A 59 -7.02 -4.80 9.82
C ALA A 59 -8.12 -3.71 9.83
N ARG A 60 -7.73 -2.45 10.00
CA ARG A 60 -8.62 -1.28 10.01
C ARG A 60 -7.98 -0.11 9.27
N ASN A 61 -8.77 0.86 8.81
CA ASN A 61 -8.27 2.08 8.14
C ASN A 61 -7.25 1.78 7.02
N ILE A 62 -7.51 0.74 6.22
CA ILE A 62 -6.62 0.30 5.15
C ILE A 62 -6.68 1.34 4.03
N ARG A 63 -5.53 1.94 3.71
CA ARG A 63 -5.38 2.94 2.65
C ARG A 63 -4.60 2.35 1.49
N GLY A 64 -4.98 2.71 0.26
CA GLY A 64 -4.32 2.24 -0.95
C GLY A 64 -2.87 2.69 -1.09
N GLY A 65 -2.18 2.19 -2.11
CA GLY A 65 -0.77 2.47 -2.34
C GLY A 65 -0.48 3.93 -2.73
N MET A 66 -1.23 4.50 -3.67
CA MET A 66 -1.09 5.89 -4.11
C MET A 66 -2.48 6.50 -4.25
N PRO A 67 -2.72 7.71 -3.73
CA PRO A 67 -3.89 8.50 -4.07
C PRO A 67 -3.99 8.73 -5.58
N ARG A 68 -5.20 9.03 -6.07
CA ARG A 68 -5.40 9.35 -7.50
C ARG A 68 -4.56 10.56 -7.89
N GLN A 69 -3.78 10.42 -8.95
CA GLN A 69 -2.99 11.51 -9.52
C GLN A 69 -3.86 12.32 -10.47
N THR A 70 -3.61 13.63 -10.52
CA THR A 70 -4.28 14.56 -11.44
C THR A 70 -3.28 15.07 -12.47
N PRO A 71 -3.66 15.23 -13.76
CA PRO A 71 -2.77 15.76 -14.80
C PRO A 71 -2.12 17.10 -14.42
N GLN A 72 -2.87 17.97 -13.75
CA GLN A 72 -2.42 19.28 -13.27
C GLN A 72 -1.31 19.19 -12.21
N GLY A 73 -1.14 18.01 -11.57
CA GLY A 73 -0.13 17.77 -10.56
C GLY A 73 1.29 17.62 -11.11
N TYR A 74 1.46 17.51 -12.43
CA TYR A 74 2.73 17.26 -13.12
C TYR A 74 3.35 18.52 -13.73
N ASN A 75 4.67 18.52 -13.90
CA ASN A 75 5.45 19.58 -14.58
C ASN A 75 5.20 20.98 -14.01
N ARG A 76 5.31 21.11 -12.68
CA ARG A 76 4.95 22.34 -11.96
C ARG A 76 6.19 23.10 -11.46
N PRO A 77 6.18 24.45 -11.46
CA PRO A 77 5.19 25.29 -12.17
C PRO A 77 5.32 25.12 -13.68
N LEU A 78 4.25 25.41 -14.41
CA LEU A 78 4.26 25.35 -15.86
C LEU A 78 5.19 26.43 -16.44
N ALA A 79 5.64 26.24 -17.68
CA ALA A 79 6.58 27.16 -18.32
C ALA A 79 6.04 28.60 -18.47
N ASP A 80 4.71 28.77 -18.43
CA ASP A 80 4.02 30.06 -18.41
C ASP A 80 3.96 30.71 -17.02
N GLY A 81 4.52 30.05 -16.00
CA GLY A 81 4.53 30.50 -14.60
C GLY A 81 3.26 30.16 -13.81
N THR A 82 2.28 29.47 -14.41
CA THR A 82 1.06 29.08 -13.70
C THR A 82 1.28 27.82 -12.84
N ASP A 83 0.68 27.80 -11.64
CA ASP A 83 0.59 26.60 -10.80
C ASP A 83 -0.88 26.39 -10.37
N PRO A 84 -1.72 25.81 -11.26
CA PRO A 84 -3.14 25.64 -10.99
C PRO A 84 -3.41 24.52 -9.96
N TRP A 85 -2.40 23.76 -9.56
CA TRP A 85 -2.53 22.62 -8.66
C TRP A 85 -2.09 23.00 -7.26
N ASP A 86 -2.98 22.80 -6.29
CA ASP A 86 -2.72 23.04 -4.88
C ASP A 86 -2.86 21.71 -4.11
N PRO A 87 -1.81 21.26 -3.38
CA PRO A 87 -1.89 20.03 -2.59
C PRO A 87 -2.95 20.07 -1.48
N SER A 88 -3.35 21.27 -1.05
CA SER A 88 -4.33 21.49 0.02
C SER A 88 -5.76 21.60 -0.51
N ASP A 89 -5.98 21.78 -1.81
CA ASP A 89 -7.33 21.87 -2.39
C ASP A 89 -7.96 20.47 -2.53
N PRO A 90 -9.08 20.19 -1.83
CA PRO A 90 -9.75 18.89 -1.88
C PRO A 90 -10.16 18.42 -3.26
N LYS A 91 -10.34 19.34 -4.23
CA LYS A 91 -10.73 18.97 -5.61
C LYS A 91 -9.69 18.11 -6.32
N PHE A 92 -8.41 18.21 -5.91
CA PHE A 92 -7.33 17.41 -6.49
C PHE A 92 -7.11 16.07 -5.77
N GLY A 93 -7.91 15.78 -4.74
CA GLY A 93 -7.77 14.56 -3.95
C GLY A 93 -6.42 14.51 -3.24
N GLY A 94 -5.53 13.62 -3.69
CA GLY A 94 -4.17 13.52 -3.12
C GLY A 94 -4.20 13.22 -1.62
N PHE A 95 -3.75 14.19 -0.82
CA PHE A 95 -3.80 14.14 0.66
C PHE A 95 -5.19 13.77 1.19
N TRP A 96 -6.25 14.30 0.58
CA TRP A 96 -7.63 14.14 1.02
C TRP A 96 -8.25 12.79 0.66
N ALA A 97 -7.70 12.10 -0.33
CA ALA A 97 -8.16 10.78 -0.77
C ALA A 97 -7.32 9.63 -0.19
N GLY A 98 -6.41 9.95 0.74
CA GLY A 98 -5.52 9.02 1.41
C GLY A 98 -6.08 8.54 2.72
#